data_AF-A0A3C0SLS9-F1
#
_entry.id   AF-A0A3C0SLS9-F1
#
_cell.length_a   1.000
_cell.length_b   1.000
_cell.length_c   1.000
_cell.angle_alpha   90.00
_cell.angle_beta   90.00
_cell.angle_gamma   90.00
#
_symmetry.space_group_name_H-M   'P 1'
#
loop_
_entity.id
_entity.type
_entity.pdbx_description
1 polymer ?
#
loop_
_entity_poly.entity_id
_entity_poly.type
_entity_poly.pdbx_seq_one_letter_code
_entity_poly.pdbx_strand_id
1 'polypeptide(L)' 'MNSVALIKFKGYQEFMEYSYFTDIEDLNEGDVVVVPTNNSYSIGYFFRYSTNEQHIKNATKWIVQKVDIEAYETKMFLGN' A
#
# COMPACT_ATOMS: atom_id res chain seq x y z
N MET A 1 3.93 -13.75 -9.74
CA MET A 1 4.76 -12.91 -10.65
C MET A 1 4.90 -11.57 -9.97
N ASN A 2 6.10 -10.99 -9.85
CA ASN A 2 6.27 -9.79 -9.02
C ASN A 2 5.58 -8.59 -9.68
N SER A 3 4.62 -8.00 -8.97
CA SER A 3 3.88 -6.82 -9.43
C SER A 3 4.42 -5.57 -8.75
N VAL A 4 4.26 -4.41 -9.40
CA VAL A 4 4.57 -3.11 -8.80
C VAL A 4 3.27 -2.43 -8.42
N ALA A 5 3.15 -2.06 -7.16
CA ALA A 5 2.03 -1.33 -6.60
C ALA A 5 2.42 0.13 -6.37
N LEU A 6 1.50 1.03 -6.69
CA LEU A 6 1.61 2.45 -6.39
C LEU A 6 0.85 2.74 -5.10
N ILE A 7 1.57 3.31 -4.13
CA ILE A 7 1.06 3.62 -2.80
C ILE A 7 1.01 5.13 -2.61
N LYS A 8 -0.10 5.62 -2.08
CA LYS A 8 -0.29 7.01 -1.65
C LYS A 8 -0.31 7.10 -0.14
N PHE A 9 0.18 8.21 0.41
CA PHE A 9 0.13 8.48 1.84
C PHE A 9 -0.79 9.68 2.09
N LYS A 10 -1.70 9.57 3.07
CA LYS A 10 -2.56 10.69 3.47
C LYS A 10 -1.75 11.81 4.13
N GLY A 11 -2.14 13.06 3.89
CA GLY A 11 -1.48 14.26 4.43
C GLY A 11 -0.81 15.12 3.35
N TYR A 12 0.36 15.67 3.65
CA TYR A 12 0.98 16.75 2.83
C TYR A 12 1.39 16.33 1.40
N GLN A 13 1.30 15.05 1.04
CA GLN A 13 1.78 14.48 -0.22
C GLN A 13 0.75 13.57 -0.92
N GLU A 14 -0.55 13.86 -0.80
CA GLU A 14 -1.63 13.05 -1.40
C GLU A 14 -1.53 12.88 -2.93
N PHE A 15 -0.79 13.76 -3.60
CA PHE A 15 -0.52 13.68 -5.05
C PHE A 15 0.68 12.78 -5.41
N MET A 16 1.52 12.40 -4.44
CA MET A 16 2.71 11.60 -4.70
C MET A 16 2.41 10.11 -4.63
N GLU A 17 2.91 9.40 -5.65
CA GLU A 17 2.81 7.95 -5.78
C GLU A 17 4.18 7.31 -5.57
N TYR A 18 4.23 6.34 -4.66
CA TYR A 18 5.45 5.61 -4.32
C TYR A 18 5.35 4.20 -4.84
N SER A 19 6.39 3.74 -5.54
CA SER A 19 6.42 2.41 -6.14
C SER A 19 6.99 1.39 -5.16
N TYR A 20 6.26 0.30 -4.95
CA TYR A 20 6.67 -0.84 -4.14
C TYR A 20 6.47 -2.14 -4.90
N PHE A 21 7.30 -3.14 -4.65
CA PHE A 21 7.05 -4.51 -5.09
C PHE A 21 5.97 -5.15 -4.22
N THR A 22 5.21 -6.05 -4.81
CA THR A 22 4.25 -6.87 -4.08
C THR A 22 3.98 -8.20 -4.78
N ASP A 23 3.67 -9.19 -3.97
CA ASP A 23 3.15 -10.51 -4.32
C ASP A 23 1.68 -10.68 -3.89
N ILE A 24 1.08 -9.64 -3.30
CA ILE A 24 -0.35 -9.61 -2.97
C ILE A 24 -1.10 -9.34 -4.29
N GLU A 25 -2.02 -10.23 -4.66
CA GLU A 25 -2.72 -10.18 -5.95
C GLU A 25 -4.09 -9.49 -5.84
N ASP A 26 -4.69 -9.44 -4.65
CA ASP A 26 -6.07 -9.00 -4.38
C ASP A 26 -6.17 -7.58 -3.76
N LEU A 27 -5.18 -6.72 -3.98
CA LEU A 27 -5.25 -5.31 -3.59
C LEU A 27 -6.24 -4.53 -4.47
N ASN A 28 -7.17 -3.84 -3.80
CA ASN A 28 -8.12 -2.92 -4.42
C ASN A 28 -7.77 -1.47 -4.06
N GLU A 29 -8.10 -0.53 -4.94
CA GLU A 29 -7.89 0.90 -4.69
C GLU A 29 -8.48 1.31 -3.33
N GLY A 30 -7.66 1.95 -2.50
CA GLY A 30 -8.01 2.34 -1.13
C GLY A 30 -7.61 1.33 -0.05
N ASP A 31 -7.19 0.11 -0.41
CA ASP A 31 -6.72 -0.87 0.57
C ASP A 31 -5.55 -0.32 1.39
N VAL A 32 -5.63 -0.51 2.70
CA VAL A 32 -4.61 -0.05 3.63
C VAL A 32 -3.49 -1.08 3.70
N VAL A 33 -2.25 -0.63 3.53
CA VAL A 33 -1.07 -1.50 3.52
C VAL A 33 0.02 -0.97 4.45
N VAL A 34 0.80 -1.89 5.00
CA VAL A 34 2.04 -1.59 5.72
C VAL A 34 3.20 -1.65 4.73
N VAL A 35 3.98 -0.58 4.66
CA VAL A 35 5.16 -0.51 3.79
C VAL A 35 6.40 -0.07 4.58
N PRO A 36 7.59 -0.58 4.25
CA PRO A 36 8.81 -0.16 4.90
C PRO A 36 9.28 1.17 4.31
N THR A 37 9.77 2.07 5.16
CA THR A 37 10.46 3.30 4.75
C THR A 37 11.97 3.09 4.90
N ASN A 38 12.77 4.15 4.89
CA ASN A 38 14.23 4.02 5.03
C ASN A 38 14.63 3.48 6.41
N ASN A 39 13.98 3.95 7.48
CA ASN A 39 14.38 3.64 8.86
C ASN A 39 13.22 3.14 9.75
N SER A 40 12.02 2.96 9.18
CA SER A 40 10.82 2.53 9.92
C SER A 40 9.82 1.90 8.95
N TYR A 41 8.53 1.88 9.31
CA TYR A 41 7.41 1.56 8.45
C TYR A 41 6.46 2.77 8.34
N SER A 42 5.53 2.70 7.39
CA SER A 42 4.43 3.63 7.26
C SER A 42 3.17 2.88 6.84
N ILE A 43 2.02 3.52 7.06
CA ILE A 43 0.72 3.06 6.60
C ILE A 43 0.37 3.84 5.33
N GLY A 44 0.19 3.12 4.23
CA GLY A 44 -0.16 3.69 2.94
C GLY A 44 -1.49 3.14 2.43
N TYR A 45 -1.96 3.76 1.36
CA TYR A 45 -3.17 3.36 0.64
C TYR A 45 -2.77 2.89 -0.75
N PHE A 46 -3.15 1.67 -1.08
CA PHE A 46 -2.97 1.16 -2.42
C PHE A 46 -3.77 2.00 -3.41
N PHE A 47 -3.13 2.43 -4.49
CA PHE A 47 -3.79 3.16 -5.57
C PHE A 47 -4.07 2.23 -6.75
N ARG A 48 -3.01 1.63 -7.31
CA ARG A 48 -3.13 0.68 -8.44
C ARG A 48 -1.83 -0.08 -8.66
N TYR A 49 -1.92 -1.17 -9.41
CA TYR A 49 -0.74 -1.79 -10.01
C TYR A 49 -0.21 -0.96 -11.19
N SER A 50 1.07 -1.13 -11.47
CA SER A 50 1.75 -0.44 -12.55
C SER A 50 2.71 -1.35 -13.31
N THR A 51 2.68 -1.24 -14.62
CA THR A 51 3.62 -1.89 -15.55
C THR A 51 4.58 -0.87 -16.19
N ASN A 52 4.50 0.40 -15.78
CA ASN A 52 5.37 1.45 -16.31
C ASN A 52 6.83 1.22 -15.86
N GLU A 53 7.76 1.28 -16.81
CA GLU A 53 9.18 1.02 -16.54
C GLU A 53 9.79 1.92 -15.46
N GLN A 54 9.39 3.19 -15.39
CA GLN A 54 9.91 4.11 -14.38
C GLN A 54 9.43 3.71 -12.98
N HIS A 55 8.18 3.31 -12.84
CA HIS A 55 7.65 2.81 -11.57
C HIS A 55 8.33 1.50 -11.16
N ILE A 56 8.62 0.62 -12.12
CA ILE A 56 9.39 -0.61 -11.89
C ILE A 56 10.81 -0.30 -11.40
N LYS A 57 11.50 0.66 -12.03
CA LYS A 57 12.85 1.09 -11.60
C LYS A 57 12.85 1.76 -10.23
N ASN A 58 11.80 2.50 -9.89
CA ASN A 58 11.67 3.20 -8.62
C ASN A 58 11.29 2.26 -7.46
N ALA A 59 10.68 1.11 -7.76
CA ALA A 59 10.37 0.11 -6.76
C ALA A 59 11.67 -0.51 -6.23
N THR A 60 11.93 -0.32 -4.94
CA THR A 60 13.14 -0.83 -4.25
C THR A 60 12.82 -1.60 -2.97
N LYS A 61 11.56 -1.53 -2.53
CA LYS A 61 11.07 -2.08 -1.27
C LYS A 61 9.78 -2.84 -1.53
N TRP A 62 9.47 -3.79 -0.65
CA TRP A 62 8.29 -4.65 -0.75
C TRP A 62 7.19 -4.20 0.19
N ILE A 63 5.93 -4.29 -0.23
CA ILE A 63 4.78 -4.21 0.68
C ILE A 63 4.90 -5.34 1.69
N VAL A 64 4.69 -5.04 2.98
CA VAL A 64 4.81 -6.03 4.05
C VAL A 64 3.51 -6.82 4.20
N GLN A 65 2.37 -6.12 4.26
CA GLN A 65 1.05 -6.75 4.41
C GLN A 65 -0.08 -5.79 4.07
N LYS A 66 -1.23 -6.35 3.67
CA LYS A 66 -2.53 -5.69 3.70
C LYS A 66 -3.05 -5.65 5.14
N VAL A 67 -3.64 -4.54 5.54
CA VAL A 67 -4.28 -4.38 6.86
C VAL A 67 -5.74 -4.81 6.73
N ASP A 68 -6.19 -5.66 7.65
CA ASP A 68 -7.59 -6.10 7.74
C ASP A 68 -8.46 -5.00 8.38
N ILE A 69 -8.85 -4.03 7.55
CA ILE A 69 -9.70 -2.90 7.96
C ILE A 69 -11.13 -3.35 8.22
N GLU A 70 -11.66 -4.32 7.46
CA GLU A 70 -13.03 -4.82 7.66
C GLU A 70 -13.21 -5.44 9.05
N ALA A 71 -12.25 -6.24 9.52
CA ALA A 71 -12.28 -6.76 10.88
C ALA A 71 -12.18 -5.65 11.94
N TYR A 72 -11.43 -4.59 11.67
CA TYR A 72 -11.33 -3.44 12.56
C TYR A 72 -12.65 -2.65 12.63
N GLU A 73 -13.24 -2.31 11.49
CA GLU A 73 -14.52 -1.60 11.40
C GLU A 73 -15.66 -2.41 12.02
N THR A 74 -15.66 -3.73 11.84
CA THR A 74 -16.62 -4.63 12.48
C THR A 74 -16.53 -4.54 14.01
N LYS A 75 -15.31 -4.53 14.58
CA LYS A 75 -15.14 -4.36 16.03
C LYS A 75 -15.63 -3.00 16.51
N MET A 76 -15.34 -1.94 15.76
CA MET A 76 -15.83 -0.59 16.08
C MET A 76 -17.35 -0.51 16.05
N PHE A 77 -17.98 -1.08 15.02
CA PHE A 77 -19.43 -1.07 14.86
C PHE A 77 -20.14 -1.86 15.97
N LEU A 78 -19.56 -2.99 16.38
CA LEU A 78 -20.13 -3.83 17.44
C LEU A 78 -19.85 -3.31 18.87
N GLY A 79 -19.13 -2.19 19.01
CA GLY A 79 -19.00 -1.46 20.28
C GLY A 79 -18.17 -2.13 21.38
N ASN A 80 -17.19 -2.97 21.00
CA ASN A 80 -16.29 -3.62 21.97
C ASN A 80 -15.17 -2.71 22.46
#